data_AF-A0AAJ1U1G4-F1
#
_entry.id   AF-A0AAJ1U1G4-F1
#
_cell.length_a   1.000
_cell.length_b   1.000
_cell.length_c   1.000
_cell.angle_alpha   90.00
_cell.angle_beta   90.00
_cell.angle_gamma   90.00
#
_symmetry.space_group_name_H-M   'P 1'
#
loop_
_entity.id
_entity.type
_entity.pdbx_description
1 polymer ?
#
loop_
_entity_poly.entity_id
_entity_poly.type
_entity_poly.pdbx_seq_one_letter_code
_entity_poly.pdbx_strand_id
1 'polypeptide(L)'
;MKRVLSVAALVLAGASLTACGGGVDAPTDASEDDFCGVAGGTAILEYFDQENEEFNAEDYANDLADVGTPEGISEDAREGFEVVVTEFRDAGNGLGEEEINDLDDEKISEDDNDKVDAFGDYVSDTCGEEGMF
;
A
#
# COMPACT_ATOMS: atom_id res chain seq x y z
N MET A 1 -32.98 38.23 -0.88
CA MET A 1 -32.14 37.40 0.02
C MET A 1 -30.97 36.87 -0.77
N LYS A 2 -29.73 37.20 -0.34
CA LYS A 2 -28.48 36.69 -0.92
C LYS A 2 -28.31 35.23 -0.49
N ARG A 3 -28.14 34.31 -1.43
CA ARG A 3 -27.54 33.00 -1.18
C ARG A 3 -26.38 32.85 -2.14
N VAL A 4 -25.20 33.07 -1.59
CA VAL A 4 -23.91 32.78 -2.20
C VAL A 4 -23.62 31.34 -1.80
N LEU A 5 -23.57 30.42 -2.76
CA LEU A 5 -23.05 29.09 -2.55
C LEU A 5 -21.86 28.94 -3.48
N SER A 6 -20.70 29.13 -2.88
CA SER A 6 -19.40 28.73 -3.41
C SER A 6 -19.37 27.22 -3.57
N VAL A 7 -18.99 26.74 -4.76
CA VAL A 7 -18.31 25.45 -4.91
C VAL A 7 -17.13 25.74 -5.82
N ALA A 8 -15.96 25.84 -5.21
CA ALA A 8 -14.69 25.94 -5.91
C ALA A 8 -14.46 24.61 -6.64
N ALA A 9 -14.51 24.64 -7.97
CA ALA A 9 -13.96 23.57 -8.78
C ALA A 9 -12.43 23.65 -8.68
N LEU A 10 -11.86 23.00 -7.67
CA LEU A 10 -10.44 22.68 -7.66
C LEU A 10 -10.27 21.43 -8.52
N VAL A 11 -10.04 21.68 -9.81
CA VAL A 11 -9.44 20.70 -10.72
C VAL A 11 -8.02 20.49 -10.21
N LEU A 12 -7.81 19.50 -9.34
CA LEU A 12 -6.48 19.02 -8.98
C LEU A 12 -5.92 18.27 -10.18
N ALA A 13 -5.27 19.04 -11.05
CA ALA A 13 -4.32 18.53 -12.02
C ALA A 13 -3.09 18.01 -11.26
N GLY A 14 -3.19 16.80 -10.73
CA GLY A 14 -2.05 16.01 -10.24
C GLY A 14 -1.48 15.18 -11.40
N ALA A 15 -0.87 15.84 -12.37
CA ALA A 15 -0.08 15.20 -13.41
C ALA A 15 1.39 15.58 -13.21
N SER A 16 1.96 15.10 -12.11
CA SER A 16 3.40 15.07 -11.87
C SER A 16 3.96 13.85 -12.57
N LEU A 17 4.29 14.00 -13.85
CA LEU A 17 5.05 13.01 -14.60
C LEU A 17 6.51 13.05 -14.12
N THR A 18 6.84 12.27 -13.09
CA THR A 18 8.20 11.74 -12.84
C THR A 18 8.15 10.25 -13.24
N ALA A 19 8.28 9.95 -14.53
CA ALA A 19 9.53 9.45 -15.11
C ALA A 19 10.03 8.10 -14.52
N CYS A 20 9.64 6.98 -15.16
CA CYS A 20 10.12 5.58 -15.02
C CYS A 20 10.03 4.97 -13.60
N GLY A 21 9.18 3.99 -13.28
CA GLY A 21 8.31 3.11 -14.05
C GLY A 21 7.71 2.08 -13.09
N GLY A 22 6.45 1.69 -13.30
CA GLY A 22 5.77 0.70 -12.46
C GLY A 22 4.72 1.26 -11.51
N GLY A 23 4.01 2.32 -11.87
CA GLY A 23 2.83 2.73 -11.10
C GLY A 23 1.78 1.63 -11.17
N VAL A 24 1.43 1.05 -10.03
CA VAL A 24 0.30 0.12 -9.93
C VAL A 24 -0.98 0.92 -10.15
N ASP A 25 -1.85 0.42 -11.04
CA ASP A 25 -3.14 1.02 -11.35
C ASP A 25 -4.10 0.75 -10.18
N ALA A 26 -3.91 1.50 -9.09
CA ALA A 26 -4.61 1.32 -7.84
C ALA A 26 -5.41 2.59 -7.48
N PRO A 27 -6.67 2.46 -7.01
CA PRO A 27 -7.48 3.61 -6.61
C PRO A 27 -6.80 4.51 -5.56
N THR A 28 -7.24 5.77 -5.48
CA THR A 28 -6.73 6.78 -4.53
C THR A 28 -7.83 7.38 -3.67
N ASP A 29 -8.98 6.71 -3.61
CA ASP A 29 -10.21 7.18 -2.96
C ASP A 29 -10.78 6.05 -2.08
N ALA A 30 -9.95 5.13 -1.63
CA ALA A 30 -10.38 4.03 -0.78
C ALA A 30 -10.92 4.57 0.55
N SER A 31 -11.93 3.94 1.12
CA SER A 31 -12.29 4.25 2.50
C SER A 31 -11.23 3.70 3.44
N GLU A 32 -10.95 4.39 4.56
CA GLU A 32 -10.00 3.89 5.58
C GLU A 32 -10.37 2.47 6.04
N ASP A 33 -11.67 2.18 6.24
CA ASP A 33 -12.15 0.85 6.62
C ASP A 33 -11.79 -0.23 5.57
N ASP A 34 -11.96 0.07 4.27
CA ASP A 34 -11.67 -0.88 3.19
C ASP A 34 -10.15 -1.10 3.07
N PHE A 35 -9.38 -0.02 3.14
CA PHE A 35 -7.92 -0.06 3.13
C PHE A 35 -7.37 -0.88 4.30
N CYS A 36 -7.79 -0.57 5.53
CA CYS A 36 -7.34 -1.27 6.73
C CYS A 36 -7.85 -2.71 6.81
N GLY A 37 -8.95 -3.03 6.11
CA GLY A 37 -9.43 -4.40 5.94
C GLY A 37 -8.47 -5.30 5.15
N VAL A 38 -7.51 -4.71 4.42
CA VAL A 38 -6.46 -5.45 3.71
C VAL A 38 -5.08 -5.13 4.30
N ALA A 39 -4.70 -3.85 4.34
CA ALA A 39 -3.38 -3.38 4.78
C ALA A 39 -3.15 -3.51 6.30
N GLY A 40 -4.20 -3.74 7.09
CA GLY A 40 -4.08 -3.87 8.53
C GLY A 40 -3.28 -5.12 8.93
N GLY A 41 -2.47 -5.02 9.98
CA GLY A 41 -1.55 -6.07 10.41
C GLY A 41 -2.22 -7.35 10.93
N THR A 42 -3.53 -7.36 11.19
CA THR A 42 -4.28 -8.61 11.42
C THR A 42 -4.89 -9.19 10.14
N ALA A 43 -5.18 -8.35 9.15
CA ALA A 43 -5.71 -8.78 7.85
C ALA A 43 -4.65 -9.50 7.02
N ILE A 44 -3.37 -9.12 7.15
CA ILE A 44 -2.26 -9.81 6.48
C ILE A 44 -2.18 -11.31 6.82
N LEU A 45 -2.67 -11.70 8.01
CA LEU A 45 -2.69 -13.10 8.46
C LEU A 45 -3.64 -13.98 7.62
N GLU A 46 -4.61 -13.39 6.91
CA GLU A 46 -5.52 -14.13 6.02
C GLU A 46 -4.80 -14.68 4.79
N TYR A 47 -3.63 -14.13 4.45
CA TYR A 47 -2.80 -14.53 3.32
C TYR A 47 -1.71 -15.53 3.70
N PHE A 48 -1.57 -15.84 5.00
CA PHE A 48 -0.71 -16.91 5.49
C PHE A 48 -1.42 -18.26 5.46
N ASP A 49 -0.89 -19.20 4.69
CA ASP A 49 -1.27 -20.61 4.77
C ASP A 49 -0.61 -21.27 5.97
N GLN A 50 -1.37 -21.43 7.05
CA GLN A 50 -0.89 -22.10 8.28
C GLN A 50 -0.60 -23.59 8.10
N GLU A 51 -1.14 -24.27 7.08
CA GLU A 51 -0.86 -25.70 6.87
C GLU A 51 0.53 -25.91 6.28
N ASN A 52 0.97 -24.99 5.42
CA ASN A 52 2.26 -25.05 4.75
C ASN A 52 3.31 -24.06 5.29
N GLU A 53 2.92 -23.15 6.20
CA GLU A 53 3.76 -22.07 6.73
C GLU A 53 4.27 -21.12 5.62
N GLU A 54 3.39 -20.84 4.64
CA GLU A 54 3.69 -20.06 3.44
C GLU A 54 2.86 -18.76 3.37
N PHE A 55 3.43 -17.68 2.83
CA PHE A 55 2.74 -16.43 2.59
C PHE A 55 2.36 -16.26 1.11
N ASN A 56 1.12 -15.86 0.85
CA ASN A 56 0.61 -15.58 -0.49
C ASN A 56 0.76 -14.08 -0.81
N ALA A 57 2.00 -13.65 -1.08
CA ALA A 57 2.32 -12.24 -1.29
C ALA A 57 1.67 -11.64 -2.54
N GLU A 58 1.59 -12.39 -3.64
CA GLU A 58 0.92 -11.93 -4.86
C GLU A 58 -0.58 -11.70 -4.62
N ASP A 59 -1.25 -12.58 -3.88
CA ASP A 59 -2.67 -12.42 -3.55
C ASP A 59 -2.88 -11.18 -2.66
N TYR A 60 -2.05 -11.01 -1.62
CA TYR A 60 -2.09 -9.82 -0.76
C TYR A 60 -1.86 -8.52 -1.55
N ALA A 61 -0.89 -8.51 -2.44
CA ALA A 61 -0.58 -7.36 -3.28
C ALA A 61 -1.70 -7.03 -4.27
N ASN A 62 -2.37 -8.04 -4.82
CA ASN A 62 -3.51 -7.84 -5.70
C ASN A 62 -4.69 -7.20 -4.95
N ASP A 63 -4.99 -7.67 -3.75
CA ASP A 63 -6.08 -7.10 -2.93
C ASP A 63 -5.75 -5.67 -2.48
N LEU A 64 -4.49 -5.39 -2.12
CA LEU A 64 -4.00 -4.03 -1.87
C LEU A 64 -4.18 -3.12 -3.10
N ALA A 65 -3.79 -3.60 -4.29
CA ALA A 65 -3.92 -2.85 -5.53
C ALA A 65 -5.38 -2.56 -5.90
N ASP A 66 -6.26 -3.53 -5.69
CA ASP A 66 -7.68 -3.44 -6.02
C ASP A 66 -8.42 -2.47 -5.08
N VAL A 67 -8.10 -2.47 -3.78
CA VAL A 67 -8.64 -1.51 -2.82
C VAL A 67 -8.04 -0.12 -3.05
N GLY A 68 -6.73 -0.06 -3.26
CA GLY A 68 -5.99 1.19 -3.38
C GLY A 68 -5.77 1.88 -2.04
N THR A 69 -5.49 3.19 -2.07
CA THR A 69 -5.16 3.97 -0.88
C THR A 69 -6.23 5.01 -0.56
N PRO A 70 -6.39 5.43 0.72
CA PRO A 70 -7.33 6.48 1.06
C PRO A 70 -6.95 7.86 0.52
N GLU A 71 -7.94 8.75 0.42
CA GLU A 71 -7.69 10.16 0.16
C GLU A 71 -6.86 10.76 1.31
N GLY A 72 -5.73 11.39 0.99
CA GLY A 72 -4.91 12.10 1.98
C GLY A 72 -3.67 11.36 2.50
N ILE A 73 -3.40 10.15 1.99
CA ILE A 73 -2.05 9.55 2.06
C ILE A 73 -1.01 10.51 1.47
N SER A 74 0.19 10.57 2.04
CA SER A 74 1.27 11.39 1.48
C SER A 74 1.77 10.81 0.15
N GLU A 75 2.39 11.64 -0.69
CA GLU A 75 2.98 11.18 -1.95
C GLU A 75 4.04 10.08 -1.70
N ASP A 76 4.90 10.27 -0.69
CA ASP A 76 5.93 9.29 -0.32
C ASP A 76 5.31 7.96 0.14
N ALA A 77 4.28 7.99 0.99
CA ALA A 77 3.59 6.77 1.44
C ALA A 77 2.81 6.10 0.32
N ARG A 78 2.29 6.87 -0.64
CA ARG A 78 1.67 6.31 -1.85
C ARG A 78 2.72 5.62 -2.71
N GLU A 79 3.86 6.24 -2.96
CA GLU A 79 4.94 5.60 -3.72
C GLU A 79 5.45 4.34 -3.01
N GLY A 80 5.54 4.35 -1.67
CA GLY A 80 5.87 3.17 -0.87
C GLY A 80 4.86 2.03 -1.04
N PHE A 81 3.56 2.33 -1.02
CA PHE A 81 2.51 1.37 -1.35
C PHE A 81 2.73 0.75 -2.74
N GLU A 82 3.07 1.55 -3.75
CA GLU A 82 3.28 1.05 -5.11
C GLU A 82 4.51 0.13 -5.23
N VAL A 83 5.57 0.44 -4.47
CA VAL A 83 6.75 -0.43 -4.33
C VAL A 83 6.36 -1.76 -3.68
N VAL A 84 5.68 -1.73 -2.53
CA VAL A 84 5.26 -2.96 -1.80
C VAL A 84 4.42 -3.87 -2.69
N VAL A 85 3.40 -3.31 -3.36
CA VAL A 85 2.53 -4.10 -4.26
C VAL A 85 3.34 -4.72 -5.40
N THR A 86 4.31 -3.99 -5.95
CA THR A 86 5.15 -4.48 -7.05
C THR A 86 6.06 -5.61 -6.58
N GLU A 87 6.78 -5.43 -5.48
CA GLU A 87 7.70 -6.44 -4.95
C GLU A 87 6.98 -7.72 -4.54
N PHE A 88 5.80 -7.61 -3.91
CA PHE A 88 5.03 -8.78 -3.50
C PHE A 88 4.40 -9.54 -4.68
N ARG A 89 3.98 -8.84 -5.74
CA ARG A 89 3.59 -9.49 -7.00
C ARG A 89 4.76 -10.20 -7.67
N ASP A 90 5.94 -9.59 -7.67
CA ASP A 90 7.14 -10.15 -8.28
C ASP A 90 7.70 -11.34 -7.48
N ALA A 91 7.51 -11.32 -6.15
CA ALA A 91 7.86 -12.43 -5.26
C ALA A 91 6.96 -13.65 -5.48
N GLY A 92 5.66 -13.43 -5.71
CA GLY A 92 4.69 -14.48 -5.96
C GLY A 92 4.06 -15.05 -4.69
N ASN A 93 3.34 -16.16 -4.84
CA ASN A 93 2.70 -16.89 -3.74
C ASN A 93 3.56 -18.07 -3.26
N GLY A 94 3.34 -18.49 -2.02
CA GLY A 94 4.04 -19.65 -1.45
C GLY A 94 5.39 -19.31 -0.82
N LEU A 95 5.59 -18.07 -0.36
CA LEU A 95 6.87 -17.62 0.20
C LEU A 95 7.06 -18.20 1.60
N GLY A 96 8.19 -18.88 1.84
CA GLY A 96 8.60 -19.28 3.17
C GLY A 96 9.20 -18.12 3.99
N GLU A 97 9.44 -18.35 5.27
CA GLU A 97 10.03 -17.35 6.19
C GLU A 97 11.35 -16.75 5.66
N GLU A 98 12.24 -17.57 5.08
CA GLU A 98 13.51 -17.09 4.52
C GLU A 98 13.28 -16.14 3.32
N GLU A 99 12.33 -16.46 2.44
CA GLU A 99 12.03 -15.64 1.25
C GLU A 99 11.35 -14.32 1.63
N ILE A 100 10.54 -14.31 2.70
CA ILE A 100 9.93 -13.08 3.24
C ILE A 100 11.01 -12.16 3.82
N ASN A 101 11.98 -12.70 4.57
CA ASN A 101 13.07 -11.90 5.13
C ASN A 101 13.98 -11.31 4.03
N ASP A 102 14.24 -12.06 2.95
CA ASP A 102 15.05 -11.59 1.83
C ASP A 102 14.39 -10.43 1.05
N LEU A 103 13.05 -10.29 1.10
CA LEU A 103 12.34 -9.16 0.48
C LEU A 103 12.62 -7.82 1.19
N ASP A 104 12.87 -7.86 2.50
CA ASP A 104 13.14 -6.68 3.33
C ASP A 104 14.60 -6.21 3.15
N ASP A 105 15.56 -7.14 3.18
CA ASP A 105 17.00 -6.82 3.23
C ASP A 105 17.68 -6.61 1.86
N GLU A 106 17.22 -7.25 0.77
CA GLU A 106 17.97 -7.28 -0.51
C GLU A 106 17.29 -6.58 -1.70
N LYS A 107 15.98 -6.36 -1.66
CA LYS A 107 15.19 -5.92 -2.82
C LYS A 107 14.83 -4.43 -2.83
N ILE A 108 14.69 -3.81 -1.67
CA ILE A 108 14.26 -2.42 -1.54
C ILE A 108 15.50 -1.51 -1.56
N SER A 109 15.59 -0.57 -2.51
CA SER A 109 16.69 0.39 -2.55
C SER A 109 16.63 1.36 -1.36
N GLU A 110 17.72 2.04 -0.98
CA GLU A 110 17.68 3.01 0.14
C GLU A 110 16.65 4.13 -0.08
N ASP A 111 16.47 4.61 -1.32
CA ASP A 111 15.45 5.61 -1.68
C ASP A 111 14.02 5.04 -1.64
N ASP A 112 13.85 3.72 -1.83
CA ASP A 112 12.55 3.05 -1.73
C ASP A 112 12.22 2.68 -0.28
N ASN A 113 13.23 2.43 0.56
CA ASN A 113 13.06 2.13 1.99
C ASN A 113 12.35 3.27 2.72
N ASP A 114 12.79 4.53 2.52
CA ASP A 114 12.15 5.70 3.16
C ASP A 114 10.66 5.82 2.76
N LYS A 115 10.29 5.40 1.55
CA LYS A 115 8.91 5.45 1.05
C LYS A 115 8.09 4.29 1.60
N VAL A 116 8.66 3.10 1.64
CA VAL A 116 8.05 1.91 2.27
C VAL A 116 7.84 2.14 3.76
N ASP A 117 8.79 2.78 4.44
CA ASP A 117 8.66 3.23 5.83
C ASP A 117 7.52 4.24 5.97
N ALA A 118 7.45 5.26 5.10
CA ALA A 118 6.35 6.22 5.11
C ALA A 118 4.98 5.54 4.90
N PHE A 119 4.93 4.48 4.09
CA PHE A 119 3.74 3.66 3.92
C PHE A 119 3.40 2.86 5.19
N GLY A 120 4.38 2.20 5.80
CA GLY A 120 4.20 1.46 7.06
C GLY A 120 3.75 2.36 8.22
N ASP A 121 4.33 3.55 8.34
CA ASP A 121 3.91 4.59 9.28
C ASP A 121 2.46 5.01 9.03
N TYR A 122 2.08 5.24 7.77
CA TYR A 122 0.71 5.58 7.40
C TYR A 122 -0.29 4.48 7.77
N VAL A 123 0.04 3.21 7.47
CA VAL A 123 -0.77 2.05 7.87
C VAL A 123 -0.92 2.00 9.39
N SER A 124 0.18 2.17 10.13
CA SER A 124 0.17 2.14 11.59
C SER A 124 -0.66 3.28 12.21
N ASP A 125 -0.57 4.49 11.67
CA ASP A 125 -1.32 5.65 12.14
C ASP A 125 -2.81 5.59 11.76
N THR A 126 -3.12 5.07 10.57
CA THR A 126 -4.48 5.04 10.03
C THR A 126 -5.27 3.83 10.53
N CYS A 127 -4.64 2.65 10.53
CA CYS A 127 -5.27 1.39 10.94
C CYS A 127 -5.04 1.04 12.42
N GLY A 128 -4.15 1.78 13.11
CA GLY A 128 -3.82 1.60 14.52
C GLY A 128 -2.67 0.62 14.79
N GLU A 129 -2.28 0.50 16.07
CA GLU A 129 -1.17 -0.32 16.59
C GLU A 129 -1.30 -1.84 16.31
N GLU A 130 -2.38 -2.28 15.67
CA GLU A 130 -2.59 -3.63 15.14
C GLU A 130 -2.07 -3.76 13.68
N GLY A 131 -1.34 -2.75 13.19
CA GLY A 131 -0.97 -2.51 11.79
C GLY A 131 0.37 -3.07 11.29
N MET A 132 1.31 -3.46 12.16
CA MET A 132 2.67 -3.84 11.72
C MET A 132 3.31 -4.79 12.73
N PHE A 133 3.62 -6.02 12.30
CA PHE A 133 4.53 -6.95 12.99
C PHE A 133 5.74 -7.16 12.11
#